data_AF-A0AAW0K169-F1
#
_entry.id   AF-A0AAW0K169-F1
#
_cell.length_a   1.000
_cell.length_b   1.000
_cell.length_c   1.000
_cell.angle_alpha   90.00
_cell.angle_beta   90.00
_cell.angle_gamma   90.00
#
_symmetry.space_group_name_H-M   'P 1'
#
loop_
_entity.id
_entity.type
_entity.pdbx_description
1 polymer ?
#
loop_
_entity_poly.entity_id
_entity_poly.type
_entity_poly.pdbx_seq_one_letter_code
_entity_poly.pdbx_strand_id
1 'polypeptide(L)'
;MAIMEHAYYASFGYQITSFFAASSRYGTPEELKELVDTAHSMGITVLLDVVHSHASKNSEDGLNMFDGTDSCYFHSGPRGTHDLWDSRLFNYSR
;
A
#
# COMPACT_ATOMS: atom_id res chain seq x y z
N MET A 1 -9.99 -6.77 1.91
CA MET A 1 -8.52 -6.84 1.75
C MET A 1 -8.10 -6.32 0.37
N ALA A 2 -6.82 -6.00 0.19
CA ALA A 2 -6.24 -5.55 -1.09
C ALA A 2 -6.81 -4.26 -1.70
N ILE A 3 -7.20 -3.28 -0.86
CA ILE A 3 -7.76 -2.00 -1.31
C ILE A 3 -6.69 -0.95 -1.60
N MET A 4 -5.65 -0.85 -0.77
CA MET A 4 -4.50 0.01 -1.07
C MET A 4 -3.84 -0.47 -2.36
N GLU A 5 -3.48 0.46 -3.25
CA GLU A 5 -2.98 0.11 -4.58
C GLU A 5 -1.65 -0.67 -4.52
N HIS A 6 -1.60 -1.73 -5.32
CA HIS A 6 -0.51 -2.70 -5.35
C HIS A 6 -0.28 -3.18 -6.78
N ALA A 7 0.91 -2.97 -7.34
CA ALA A 7 1.20 -3.36 -8.72
C ALA A 7 1.19 -4.88 -8.93
N TYR A 8 1.61 -5.65 -7.94
CA TYR A 8 1.65 -7.12 -8.03
C TYR A 8 0.37 -7.75 -7.49
N TYR A 9 -0.56 -8.14 -8.38
CA TYR A 9 -1.86 -8.69 -7.98
C TYR A 9 -1.75 -9.97 -7.12
N ALA A 10 -0.77 -10.82 -7.41
CA ALA A 10 -0.53 -12.04 -6.62
C ALA A 10 0.12 -11.78 -5.25
N SER A 11 0.45 -10.52 -4.91
CA SER A 11 0.80 -10.15 -3.53
C SER A 11 -0.39 -10.22 -2.58
N PHE A 12 -1.61 -10.38 -3.11
CA PHE A 12 -2.85 -10.36 -2.33
C PHE A 12 -3.04 -9.05 -1.55
N GLY A 13 -2.52 -7.94 -2.08
CA GLY A 13 -2.59 -6.63 -1.48
C GLY A 13 -1.50 -6.30 -0.45
N TYR A 14 -0.47 -7.15 -0.32
CA TYR A 14 0.60 -6.91 0.66
C TYR A 14 1.79 -6.11 0.12
N GLN A 15 1.96 -5.99 -1.20
CA GLN A 15 3.05 -5.20 -1.80
C GLN A 15 2.54 -3.83 -2.28
N ILE A 16 2.35 -2.89 -1.35
CA ILE A 16 1.77 -1.58 -1.63
C ILE A 16 2.72 -0.71 -2.45
N THR A 17 2.19 -0.05 -3.48
CA THR A 17 2.93 0.91 -4.31
C THR A 17 2.44 2.34 -4.10
N SER A 18 1.12 2.57 -4.11
CA SER A 18 0.51 3.89 -3.95
C SER A 18 -0.44 3.93 -2.74
N PHE A 19 0.04 4.48 -1.61
CA PHE A 19 -0.61 4.36 -0.29
C PHE A 19 -1.99 5.04 -0.17
N PHE A 20 -2.26 6.05 -0.99
CA PHE A 20 -3.52 6.80 -0.96
C PHE A 20 -4.47 6.42 -2.10
N ALA A 21 -4.04 5.55 -3.02
CA ALA A 21 -4.85 5.12 -4.14
C ALA A 21 -5.68 3.89 -3.76
N ALA A 22 -6.98 3.94 -4.04
CA ALA A 22 -7.80 2.74 -4.12
C ALA A 22 -7.37 1.93 -5.34
N SER A 23 -7.23 0.60 -5.20
CA SER A 23 -6.73 -0.22 -6.30
C SER A 23 -7.63 -0.15 -7.52
N SER A 24 -7.05 0.35 -8.60
CA SER A 24 -7.73 0.62 -9.88
C SER A 24 -8.29 -0.62 -10.56
N ARG A 25 -7.88 -1.83 -10.15
CA ARG A 25 -8.37 -3.10 -10.69
C ARG A 25 -9.86 -3.33 -10.47
N TYR A 26 -10.44 -2.72 -9.43
CA TYR A 26 -11.84 -2.94 -9.05
C TYR A 26 -12.76 -1.80 -9.44
N GLY A 27 -12.23 -0.74 -10.05
CA GLY A 27 -12.97 0.46 -10.42
C GLY A 27 -12.33 1.74 -9.91
N THR A 28 -13.16 2.77 -9.85
CA THR A 28 -12.83 4.13 -9.42
C THR A 28 -12.91 4.28 -7.89
N PRO A 29 -12.28 5.33 -7.32
CA PRO A 29 -12.49 5.67 -5.92
C PRO A 29 -13.96 5.93 -5.55
N GLU A 30 -14.77 6.41 -6.49
CA GLU A 30 -16.21 6.66 -6.32
C GLU A 30 -16.98 5.35 -6.12
N GLU A 31 -16.68 4.32 -6.91
CA GLU A 31 -17.30 2.99 -6.76
C GLU A 31 -16.91 2.32 -5.44
N LEU A 32 -15.69 2.56 -4.92
CA LEU A 32 -15.33 2.12 -3.57
C LEU A 32 -16.15 2.84 -2.49
N LYS A 33 -16.43 4.14 -2.64
CA LYS A 33 -17.32 4.88 -1.71
C LYS A 33 -18.73 4.29 -1.75
N GLU A 34 -19.25 4.00 -2.94
CA GLU A 34 -20.57 3.37 -3.11
C GLU A 34 -20.64 1.99 -2.45
N LEU A 35 -19.59 1.16 -2.58
CA LEU A 35 -19.52 -0.15 -1.91
C LEU A 35 -19.66 -0.01 -0.40
N VAL A 36 -18.90 0.93 0.20
CA VAL A 36 -18.92 1.17 1.65
C VAL A 36 -20.28 1.72 2.10
N ASP A 37 -20.84 2.68 1.36
CA ASP A 37 -22.16 3.26 1.66
C ASP A 37 -23.28 2.22 1.57
N THR A 38 -23.24 1.37 0.55
CA THR A 38 -24.18 0.26 0.37
C THR A 38 -24.08 -0.72 1.54
N ALA A 39 -22.87 -1.11 1.95
CA ALA A 39 -22.68 -1.98 3.11
C ALA A 39 -23.25 -1.36 4.40
N HIS A 40 -23.00 -0.06 4.63
CA HIS A 40 -23.55 0.66 5.78
C HIS A 40 -25.09 0.74 5.73
N SER A 41 -25.70 0.91 4.55
CA SER A 41 -27.16 0.91 4.39
C SER A 41 -27.80 -0.43 4.80
N MET A 42 -27.01 -1.52 4.73
CA MET A 42 -27.40 -2.87 5.13
C MET A 42 -27.03 -3.18 6.60
N GLY A 43 -26.51 -2.21 7.35
CA GLY A 43 -26.07 -2.41 8.73
C GLY A 43 -24.76 -3.20 8.88
N ILE A 44 -23.95 -3.29 7.81
CA ILE A 44 -22.67 -4.01 7.80
C ILE A 44 -21.52 -3.03 8.01
N THR A 45 -20.69 -3.24 9.03
CA THR A 45 -19.46 -2.48 9.24
C THR A 45 -18.35 -2.97 8.31
N VAL A 46 -17.63 -2.04 7.69
CA VAL A 46 -16.49 -2.33 6.80
C VAL A 46 -15.18 -1.90 7.48
N LEU A 47 -14.20 -2.80 7.50
CA LEU A 47 -12.84 -2.53 7.99
C LEU A 47 -11.84 -2.62 6.83
N LEU A 48 -10.77 -1.83 6.91
CA LEU A 48 -9.70 -1.79 5.92
C LEU A 48 -8.45 -2.48 6.45
N ASP A 49 -7.87 -3.38 5.65
CA ASP A 49 -6.51 -3.87 5.84
C ASP A 49 -5.51 -2.75 5.56
N VAL A 50 -4.92 -2.19 6.61
CA VAL A 50 -3.89 -1.16 6.51
C VAL A 50 -2.52 -1.82 6.51
N VAL A 51 -1.82 -1.76 5.37
CA VAL A 51 -0.47 -2.29 5.23
C VAL A 51 0.53 -1.15 5.37
N HIS A 52 0.83 -0.79 6.62
CA HIS A 52 1.86 0.19 6.96
C HIS A 52 3.15 -0.46 7.47
N SER A 53 3.27 -1.78 7.46
CA SER A 53 4.45 -2.51 7.95
C SER A 53 5.66 -2.44 7.01
N HIS A 54 5.41 -2.29 5.71
CA HIS A 54 6.43 -2.19 4.65
C HIS A 54 5.82 -1.55 3.39
N ALA A 55 6.67 -1.28 2.39
CA ALA A 55 6.27 -0.86 1.05
C ALA A 55 6.97 -1.71 -0.02
N SER A 56 6.39 -1.79 -1.22
CA SER A 56 7.03 -2.45 -2.37
C SER A 56 8.40 -1.82 -2.70
N LYS A 57 9.30 -2.61 -3.29
CA LYS A 57 10.58 -2.14 -3.83
C LYS A 57 10.45 -1.42 -5.18
N ASN A 58 9.27 -1.34 -5.77
CA ASN A 58 9.09 -0.66 -7.04
C ASN A 58 9.39 0.85 -6.92
N SER A 59 10.20 1.37 -7.82
CA SER A 59 10.53 2.80 -7.92
C SER A 59 9.81 3.53 -9.05
N GLU A 60 9.39 2.83 -10.11
CA GLU A 60 8.71 3.45 -11.26
C GLU A 60 7.24 3.79 -10.96
N ASP A 61 6.56 2.93 -10.20
CA ASP A 61 5.14 3.03 -9.86
C ASP A 61 4.88 2.99 -8.34
N GLY A 62 5.93 3.07 -7.53
CA GLY A 62 5.88 2.93 -6.08
C GLY A 62 6.71 3.97 -5.33
N LEU A 63 6.68 3.88 -3.99
CA LEU A 63 7.30 4.86 -3.09
C LEU A 63 8.83 4.71 -2.98
N ASN A 64 9.41 3.62 -3.50
CA ASN A 64 10.84 3.37 -3.40
C ASN A 64 11.66 4.40 -4.19
N MET A 65 12.79 4.85 -3.65
CA MET A 65 13.70 5.79 -4.32
C MET A 65 13.04 7.10 -4.77
N PHE A 66 11.99 7.55 -4.07
CA PHE A 66 11.14 8.69 -4.47
C PHE A 66 11.92 9.98 -4.77
N ASP A 67 12.93 10.31 -3.97
CA ASP A 67 13.82 11.48 -4.17
C ASP A 67 15.20 11.09 -4.73
N GLY A 68 15.31 9.88 -5.28
CA GLY A 68 16.57 9.30 -5.73
C GLY A 68 17.42 8.69 -4.61
N THR A 69 17.01 8.76 -3.35
CA THR A 69 17.72 8.17 -2.21
C THR A 69 17.03 6.91 -1.69
N ASP A 70 17.80 6.05 -1.01
CA ASP A 70 17.23 4.89 -0.33
C ASP A 70 16.53 5.24 0.99
N SER A 71 16.53 6.51 1.41
CA SER A 71 16.18 6.88 2.79
C SER A 71 15.17 8.01 2.94
N CYS A 72 14.47 8.36 1.86
CA CYS A 72 13.40 9.36 1.88
C CYS A 72 12.34 9.01 2.95
N TYR A 73 11.57 7.95 2.68
CA TYR A 73 10.53 7.40 3.58
C TYR A 73 11.00 6.20 4.40
N PHE A 74 12.15 5.62 4.03
CA PHE A 74 12.63 4.35 4.57
C PHE A 74 13.91 4.55 5.38
N HIS A 75 14.29 3.54 6.16
CA HIS A 75 15.66 3.50 6.68
C HIS A 75 16.66 3.29 5.53
N SER A 76 17.88 3.78 5.68
CA SER A 76 18.99 3.47 4.76
C SER A 76 19.63 2.12 5.07
N GLY A 77 20.30 1.55 4.07
CA GLY A 77 21.07 0.32 4.22
C GLY A 77 20.23 -0.91 4.62
N PRO A 78 20.84 -1.93 5.24
CA PRO A 78 20.16 -3.20 5.55
C PRO A 78 18.92 -3.05 6.43
N ARG A 79 18.90 -2.06 7.34
CA ARG A 79 17.73 -1.77 8.20
C ARG A 79 16.50 -1.33 7.39
N GLY A 80 16.69 -0.79 6.19
CA GLY A 80 15.63 -0.34 5.29
C GLY A 80 14.99 -1.42 4.44
N THR A 81 15.37 -2.69 4.62
CA THR A 81 14.92 -3.81 3.79
C THR A 81 14.42 -4.95 4.66
N HIS A 82 13.33 -5.60 4.23
CA HIS A 82 12.82 -6.82 4.85
C HIS A 82 13.13 -8.02 3.97
N ASP A 83 14.09 -8.86 4.37
CA ASP A 83 14.67 -9.90 3.51
C ASP A 83 13.65 -10.92 2.99
N LEU A 84 12.81 -11.46 3.88
CA LEU A 84 11.84 -12.50 3.51
C LEU A 84 10.75 -11.99 2.56
N TRP A 85 10.42 -10.71 2.64
CA TRP A 85 9.32 -10.11 1.88
C TRP A 85 9.82 -9.30 0.68
N ASP A 86 11.14 -9.21 0.53
CA ASP A 86 11.81 -8.42 -0.49
C ASP A 86 11.24 -6.99 -0.62
N SER A 87 11.08 -6.30 0.52
CA SER A 87 10.36 -5.02 0.61
C SER A 87 11.14 -3.93 1.35
N ARG A 88 10.64 -2.68 1.32
CA ARG A 88 11.22 -1.52 2.01
C ARG A 88 10.57 -1.28 3.38
N LEU A 89 11.37 -0.90 4.37
CA LEU A 89 10.92 -0.65 5.76
C LEU A 89 10.95 0.83 6.10
N PHE A 90 9.80 1.36 6.55
CA PHE A 90 9.63 2.76 6.91
C PHE A 90 10.55 3.21 8.04
N ASN A 91 10.94 4.47 8.00
CA ASN A 91 11.56 5.14 9.14
C ASN A 91 10.50 5.89 9.95
N TYR A 92 9.84 5.22 10.89
CA TYR A 92 8.77 5.83 11.71
C TYR A 92 9.25 6.88 12.73
N SER A 93 10.55 7.13 12.83
CA SER A 93 11.09 8.20 13.69
C SER A 93 11.21 9.55 12.97
N ARG A 94 10.83 9.62 11.69
CA ARG A 94 10.74 10.84 10.90
C ARG A 94 9.32 11.37 10.86
#